data_AF-A0A6I1K4E8-F1
#
_entry.id   AF-A0A6I1K4E8-F1
#
_cell.length_a   1.000
_cell.length_b   1.000
_cell.length_c   1.000
_cell.angle_alpha   90.00
_cell.angle_beta   90.00
_cell.angle_gamma   90.00
#
_symmetry.space_group_name_H-M   'P 1'
#
loop_
_entity.id
_entity.type
_entity.pdbx_description
1 polymer ?
#
loop_
_entity_poly.entity_id
_entity_poly.type
_entity_poly.pdbx_seq_one_letter_code
_entity_poly.pdbx_strand_id
1 'polypeptide(L)'
;MSASRHNTLGFHAAGRCAFTLIELLVAILIVGVLVALLLPALGKAVNSGKRTNCLGNQKQILVAAQLYQEDHPTWFYLTENVCDDRAPAAFHPRYVANIRTFLCPNTRNVIRTNLNFRGELVDLLNSSQGDRERKTGGHSYEFHGYYDSPPLAGKRKTPGNSVFGPARVVLFTDADDQLPGVSGDVNNFPDAVNNHGAAGWNWAFVDGHAEWVSRVNTVEALVNSLHATNAQMRPLSH
;
A
#
# COMPACT_ATOMS: atom_id res chain seq x y z
N MET A 1 14.44 47.39 75.69
CA MET A 1 14.86 46.19 74.93
C MET A 1 14.05 46.13 73.65
N SER A 2 14.75 46.12 72.50
CA SER A 2 14.38 45.49 71.23
C SER A 2 14.74 46.42 70.06
N ALA A 3 15.93 46.18 69.50
CA ALA A 3 16.41 46.78 68.27
C ALA A 3 15.86 45.95 67.10
N SER A 4 15.00 46.55 66.28
CA SER A 4 14.50 45.94 65.03
C SER A 4 15.61 45.99 63.97
N ARG A 5 16.18 44.82 63.64
CA ARG A 5 17.11 44.65 62.52
C ARG A 5 16.30 44.55 61.22
N HIS A 6 16.35 45.60 60.40
CA HIS A 6 15.90 45.51 59.01
C HIS A 6 16.93 44.75 58.19
N ASN A 7 16.58 43.53 57.79
CA ASN A 7 17.33 42.70 56.86
C ASN A 7 17.16 43.27 55.44
N THR A 8 18.16 43.98 54.92
CA THR A 8 18.24 44.36 53.51
C THR A 8 18.65 43.14 52.69
N LEU A 9 17.67 42.44 52.12
CA LEU A 9 17.88 41.42 51.10
C LEU A 9 18.47 42.10 49.85
N GLY A 10 19.77 41.95 49.67
CA GLY A 10 20.47 42.34 48.44
C GLY A 10 19.99 41.48 47.27
N PHE A 11 19.21 42.08 46.37
CA PHE A 11 18.98 41.54 45.03
C PHE A 11 20.33 41.49 44.31
N HIS A 12 20.88 40.29 44.16
CA HIS A 12 21.99 40.06 43.25
C HIS A 12 21.46 40.39 41.85
N ALA A 13 21.98 41.45 41.25
CA ALA A 13 21.75 41.79 39.85
C ALA A 13 22.34 40.64 39.01
N ALA A 14 21.50 39.66 38.68
CA ALA A 14 21.82 38.65 37.69
C ALA A 14 22.15 39.40 36.38
N GLY A 15 23.43 39.40 36.01
CA GLY A 15 23.90 40.03 34.78
C GLY A 15 23.06 39.52 33.62
N ARG A 16 22.37 40.44 32.94
CA ARG A 16 21.61 40.11 31.73
C ARG A 16 22.64 39.78 30.65
N CYS A 17 22.88 38.49 30.40
CA CYS A 17 23.63 38.05 29.22
C CYS A 17 22.84 38.48 27.98
N ALA A 18 23.27 39.56 27.35
CA ALA A 18 22.76 39.96 26.05
C ALA A 18 23.36 39.03 25.00
N PHE A 19 22.49 38.30 24.29
CA PHE A 19 22.89 37.46 23.16
C PHE A 19 23.40 38.36 22.03
N THR A 20 24.56 38.04 21.48
CA THR A 20 25.09 38.78 20.34
C THR A 20 24.38 38.37 19.05
N LEU A 21 24.27 39.29 18.08
CA LEU A 21 23.69 38.99 16.76
C LEU A 21 24.43 37.82 16.08
N ILE A 22 25.75 37.74 16.28
CA ILE A 22 26.59 36.68 15.69
C ILE A 22 26.31 35.31 16.31
N GLU A 23 26.09 35.21 17.62
CA GLU A 23 25.73 33.93 18.27
C GLU A 23 24.39 33.40 17.74
N LEU A 24 23.40 34.27 17.57
CA LEU A 24 22.12 33.90 16.96
C LEU A 24 22.29 33.46 15.51
N LEU A 25 23.10 34.18 14.73
CA LEU A 25 23.34 33.90 13.31
C LEU A 25 24.07 32.58 13.09
N VAL A 26 25.09 32.28 13.91
CA VAL A 26 25.79 30.99 13.88
C VAL A 26 24.85 29.86 14.30
N ALA A 27 23.99 30.06 15.30
CA ALA A 27 23.05 29.05 15.74
C ALA A 27 22.05 28.65 14.63
N ILE A 28 21.43 29.63 13.96
CA ILE A 28 20.51 29.33 12.84
C ILE A 28 21.24 28.71 11.65
N LEU A 29 22.50 29.08 11.41
CA LEU A 29 23.34 28.50 10.36
C LEU A 29 23.59 27.01 10.64
N ILE A 30 23.95 26.66 11.88
CA ILE A 30 24.16 25.27 12.28
C ILE A 30 22.86 24.48 12.15
N VAL A 31 21.73 24.98 12.66
CA VAL A 31 20.43 24.33 12.53
C VAL A 31 20.04 24.15 11.06
N GLY A 32 20.30 25.16 10.21
CA GLY A 32 20.05 25.10 8.78
C GLY A 32 20.83 23.97 8.09
N VAL A 33 22.12 23.84 8.39
CA VAL A 33 22.96 22.73 7.87
C VAL A 33 22.44 21.37 8.34
N LEU A 34 22.08 21.24 9.62
CA LEU A 34 21.54 20.00 10.17
C LEU A 34 20.22 19.61 9.50
N VAL A 35 19.28 20.55 9.35
CA VAL A 35 17.99 20.32 8.69
C VAL A 35 18.18 19.94 7.22
N ALA A 36 19.08 20.60 6.51
CA ALA A 36 19.38 20.29 5.10
C ALA A 36 19.87 18.84 4.93
N LEU A 37 20.66 18.31 5.86
CA LEU A 37 21.11 16.92 5.86
C LEU A 37 20.02 15.93 6.30
N LEU A 38 19.08 16.36 7.15
CA LEU A 38 18.00 15.51 7.68
C LEU A 38 16.80 15.37 6.74
N LEU A 39 16.47 16.40 5.95
CA LEU A 39 15.29 16.40 5.07
C LEU A 39 15.24 15.21 4.08
N PRO A 40 16.33 14.84 3.37
CA PRO A 40 16.32 13.69 2.46
C PRO A 40 16.11 12.37 3.19
N ALA A 41 16.67 12.22 4.40
CA ALA A 41 16.53 11.02 5.20
C ALA A 41 15.09 10.86 5.72
N LEU A 42 14.47 11.95 6.17
CA LEU A 42 13.08 11.97 6.62
C LEU A 42 12.11 11.57 5.49
N GLY A 43 12.32 12.09 4.28
CA GLY A 43 11.51 11.71 3.11
C GLY A 43 11.54 10.20 2.84
N LYS A 44 12.72 9.59 2.89
CA LYS A 44 12.87 8.12 2.75
C LYS A 44 12.18 7.36 3.86
N ALA A 45 12.30 7.82 5.11
CA ALA A 45 11.66 7.18 6.26
C ALA A 45 10.12 7.20 6.16
N VAL A 46 9.53 8.34 5.78
CA VAL A 46 8.08 8.48 5.57
C VAL A 46 7.59 7.54 4.46
N ASN A 47 8.28 7.50 3.32
CA ASN A 47 7.91 6.61 2.21
C ASN A 47 8.01 5.13 2.59
N SER A 48 9.04 4.74 3.36
CA SER A 48 9.14 3.39 3.91
C SER A 48 7.99 3.07 4.87
N GLY A 49 7.59 4.02 5.73
CA GLY A 49 6.46 3.85 6.64
C GLY A 49 5.12 3.69 5.88
N LYS A 50 4.89 4.49 4.84
CA LYS A 50 3.72 4.33 3.96
C LYS A 50 3.70 2.97 3.28
N ARG A 51 4.84 2.50 2.77
CA ARG A 51 4.98 1.15 2.21
C ARG A 51 4.61 0.07 3.24
N THR A 52 5.15 0.16 4.46
CA THR A 52 4.81 -0.79 5.54
C THR A 52 3.31 -0.79 5.85
N ASN A 53 2.66 0.37 5.80
CA ASN A 53 1.21 0.46 5.96
C ASN A 53 0.46 -0.22 4.81
N CYS A 54 0.84 0.01 3.54
CA CYS A 54 0.22 -0.66 2.40
C CYS A 54 0.39 -2.18 2.47
N LEU A 55 1.57 -2.66 2.92
CA LEU A 55 1.82 -4.07 3.18
C LEU A 55 0.93 -4.64 4.30
N GLY A 56 0.76 -3.91 5.40
CA GLY A 56 -0.11 -4.30 6.51
C GLY A 56 -1.59 -4.39 6.11
N ASN A 57 -2.04 -3.45 5.28
CA ASN A 57 -3.37 -3.45 4.69
C ASN A 57 -3.61 -4.68 3.80
N GLN A 58 -2.68 -5.00 2.90
CA GLN A 58 -2.78 -6.19 2.06
C GLN A 58 -2.86 -7.48 2.89
N LYS A 59 -2.08 -7.59 3.97
CA LYS A 59 -2.17 -8.73 4.89
C LYS A 59 -3.55 -8.84 5.53
N GLN A 60 -4.16 -7.73 5.94
CA GLN A 60 -5.53 -7.73 6.50
C GLN A 60 -6.56 -8.17 5.44
N ILE A 61 -6.44 -7.69 4.21
CA ILE A 61 -7.31 -8.09 3.09
C ILE A 61 -7.13 -9.57 2.78
N LEU A 62 -5.91 -10.09 2.83
CA LEU A 62 -5.59 -11.49 2.56
C LEU A 62 -6.16 -12.44 3.61
N VAL A 63 -6.06 -12.07 4.88
CA VAL A 63 -6.76 -12.79 5.95
C VAL A 63 -8.27 -12.78 5.70
N ALA A 64 -8.84 -11.64 5.30
CA ALA A 64 -10.26 -11.54 4.97
C ALA A 64 -10.67 -12.41 3.77
N ALA A 65 -9.83 -12.50 2.75
CA ALA A 65 -10.06 -13.38 1.59
C ALA A 65 -10.04 -14.86 1.98
N GLN A 66 -9.11 -15.27 2.85
CA GLN A 66 -9.06 -16.64 3.37
C GLN A 66 -10.31 -16.97 4.20
N LEU A 67 -10.70 -16.09 5.11
CA LEU A 67 -11.92 -16.25 5.90
C LEU A 67 -13.18 -16.27 5.04
N TYR A 68 -13.24 -15.44 4.01
CA TYR A 68 -14.35 -15.45 3.04
C TYR A 68 -14.42 -16.79 2.32
N GLN A 69 -13.30 -17.34 1.87
CA GLN A 69 -13.26 -18.64 1.20
C GLN A 69 -13.75 -19.78 2.11
N GLU A 70 -13.42 -19.74 3.41
CA GLU A 70 -13.91 -20.71 4.39
C GLU A 70 -15.44 -20.67 4.53
N ASP A 71 -16.03 -19.48 4.56
CA ASP A 71 -17.49 -19.29 4.60
C ASP A 71 -18.17 -19.58 3.23
N HIS A 72 -17.43 -19.47 2.12
CA HIS A 72 -17.93 -19.57 0.75
C HIS A 72 -17.10 -20.56 -0.11
N PRO A 73 -17.25 -21.89 0.07
CA PRO A 73 -16.34 -22.89 -0.50
C PRO A 73 -16.27 -22.93 -2.05
N THR A 74 -17.28 -22.36 -2.71
CA THR A 74 -17.36 -22.27 -4.17
C THR A 74 -16.76 -21.00 -4.78
N TRP A 75 -16.47 -19.97 -3.97
CA TRP A 75 -16.00 -18.66 -4.42
C TRP A 75 -14.85 -18.15 -3.55
N PHE A 76 -13.77 -17.69 -4.17
CA PHE A 76 -12.65 -17.09 -3.42
C PHE A 76 -12.97 -15.65 -2.97
N TYR A 77 -13.71 -14.89 -3.80
CA TYR A 77 -14.36 -13.62 -3.49
C TYR A 77 -15.32 -13.24 -4.65
N LEU A 78 -16.04 -12.12 -4.53
CA LEU A 78 -17.05 -11.70 -5.49
C LEU A 78 -16.39 -10.97 -6.69
N THR A 79 -16.09 -11.72 -7.77
CA THR A 79 -15.71 -11.13 -9.07
C THR A 79 -16.55 -11.68 -10.20
N GLU A 80 -16.97 -10.78 -11.09
CA GLU A 80 -17.74 -11.06 -12.31
C GLU A 80 -16.82 -11.48 -13.46
N ASN A 81 -15.58 -11.01 -13.48
CA ASN A 81 -14.57 -11.41 -14.46
C ASN A 81 -13.14 -11.21 -13.93
N VAL A 82 -12.16 -11.32 -14.81
CA VAL A 82 -10.76 -11.51 -14.47
C VAL A 82 -9.94 -10.24 -14.29
N CYS A 83 -10.48 -9.12 -14.78
CA CYS A 83 -9.99 -7.77 -14.55
C CYS A 83 -10.89 -7.05 -13.53
N ASP A 84 -11.62 -7.83 -12.73
CA ASP A 84 -12.60 -7.29 -11.82
C ASP A 84 -11.99 -7.09 -10.45
N ASP A 85 -11.96 -5.83 -10.03
CA ASP A 85 -11.40 -5.41 -8.76
C ASP A 85 -12.44 -5.35 -7.64
N ARG A 86 -13.68 -5.83 -7.85
CA ARG A 86 -14.80 -5.79 -6.88
C ARG A 86 -14.62 -6.59 -5.59
N ALA A 87 -13.53 -7.34 -5.45
CA ALA A 87 -13.27 -8.19 -4.29
C ALA A 87 -13.47 -7.51 -2.92
N PRO A 88 -13.04 -6.24 -2.69
CA PRO A 88 -13.24 -5.55 -1.41
C PRO A 88 -14.68 -5.46 -0.94
N ALA A 89 -15.65 -5.38 -1.87
CA ALA A 89 -17.06 -5.34 -1.54
C ALA A 89 -17.54 -6.64 -0.87
N ALA A 90 -16.90 -7.78 -1.16
CA ALA A 90 -17.20 -9.07 -0.54
C ALA A 90 -16.67 -9.16 0.91
N PHE A 91 -15.60 -8.43 1.20
CA PHE A 91 -14.93 -8.47 2.50
C PHE A 91 -15.53 -7.46 3.50
N HIS A 92 -16.07 -6.35 3.00
CA HIS A 92 -16.67 -5.32 3.83
C HIS A 92 -18.19 -5.51 4.01
N PRO A 93 -18.75 -5.25 5.20
CA PRO A 93 -18.09 -4.92 6.47
C PRO A 93 -17.71 -6.15 7.30
N ARG A 94 -18.12 -7.36 6.88
CA ARG A 94 -18.11 -8.57 7.71
C ARG A 94 -16.71 -9.03 8.11
N TYR A 95 -15.76 -9.02 7.19
CA TYR A 95 -14.39 -9.50 7.41
C TYR A 95 -13.41 -8.34 7.62
N VAL A 96 -13.65 -7.20 6.94
CA VAL A 96 -12.89 -5.96 7.11
C VAL A 96 -13.85 -4.80 7.33
N ALA A 97 -14.04 -4.43 8.60
CA ALA A 97 -14.92 -3.32 8.96
C ALA A 97 -14.32 -1.95 8.63
N ASN A 98 -12.99 -1.80 8.76
CA ASN A 98 -12.32 -0.53 8.53
C ASN A 98 -12.08 -0.29 7.03
N ILE A 99 -12.84 0.61 6.42
CA ILE A 99 -12.71 0.94 4.99
C ILE A 99 -11.32 1.46 4.61
N ARG A 100 -10.56 2.04 5.56
CA ARG A 100 -9.20 2.54 5.28
C ARG A 100 -8.21 1.42 4.98
N THR A 101 -8.52 0.18 5.36
CA THR A 101 -7.71 -0.99 5.00
C THR A 101 -7.66 -1.19 3.50
N PHE A 102 -8.66 -0.74 2.74
CA PHE A 102 -8.69 -0.82 1.28
C PHE A 102 -8.02 0.38 0.58
N LEU A 103 -7.38 1.28 1.32
CA LEU A 103 -6.68 2.45 0.79
C LEU A 103 -5.19 2.37 1.08
N CYS A 104 -4.35 2.43 0.04
CA CYS A 104 -2.91 2.56 0.24
C CYS A 104 -2.57 4.05 0.46
N PRO A 105 -1.92 4.42 1.59
CA PRO A 105 -1.62 5.82 1.94
C PRO A 105 -0.66 6.56 0.99
N ASN A 106 -0.18 5.91 -0.06
CA ASN A 106 0.61 6.56 -1.09
C ASN A 106 -0.21 6.91 -2.36
N THR A 107 -1.44 6.39 -2.48
CA THR A 107 -2.41 6.76 -3.52
C THR A 107 -3.20 8.00 -3.12
N ARG A 108 -3.92 8.60 -4.07
CA ARG A 108 -4.93 9.65 -3.78
C ARG A 108 -6.37 9.14 -3.73
N ASN A 109 -6.57 7.83 -3.72
CA ASN A 109 -7.89 7.22 -3.75
C ASN A 109 -8.72 7.51 -2.50
N VAL A 110 -10.03 7.52 -2.66
CA VAL A 110 -10.98 7.74 -1.57
C VAL A 110 -12.16 6.79 -1.74
N ILE A 111 -12.60 6.18 -0.65
CA ILE A 111 -13.86 5.45 -0.59
C ILE A 111 -14.92 6.39 0.00
N ARG A 112 -15.86 6.82 -0.84
CA ARG A 112 -17.02 7.62 -0.42
C ARG A 112 -18.08 6.71 0.17
N THR A 113 -18.98 7.29 0.97
CA THR A 113 -20.02 6.58 1.71
C THR A 113 -21.31 6.35 0.92
N ASN A 114 -21.32 6.61 -0.39
CA ASN A 114 -22.48 6.34 -1.24
C ASN A 114 -22.67 4.83 -1.41
N LEU A 115 -23.92 4.41 -1.19
CA LEU A 115 -24.33 3.02 -1.30
C LEU A 115 -25.08 2.77 -2.61
N ASN A 116 -24.95 1.58 -3.16
CA ASN A 116 -25.79 1.11 -4.25
C ASN A 116 -27.17 0.67 -3.74
N PHE A 117 -28.05 0.22 -4.64
CA PHE A 117 -29.39 -0.29 -4.30
C PHE A 117 -29.38 -1.55 -3.41
N ARG A 118 -28.23 -2.22 -3.27
CA ARG A 118 -28.02 -3.40 -2.43
C ARG A 118 -27.43 -3.05 -1.05
N GLY A 119 -27.18 -1.76 -0.77
CA GLY A 119 -26.59 -1.29 0.47
C GLY A 119 -25.06 -1.44 0.54
N GLU A 120 -24.39 -1.69 -0.59
CA GLU A 120 -22.94 -1.87 -0.67
C GLU A 120 -22.25 -0.54 -1.03
N LEU A 121 -21.06 -0.29 -0.48
CA LEU A 121 -20.25 0.87 -0.84
C LEU A 121 -19.85 0.80 -2.32
N VAL A 122 -20.31 1.75 -3.12
CA VAL A 122 -20.06 1.78 -4.58
C VAL A 122 -18.56 1.85 -4.88
N ASP A 123 -17.81 2.56 -4.06
CA ASP A 123 -16.37 2.74 -4.24
C ASP A 123 -15.56 1.50 -3.78
N LEU A 124 -16.18 0.48 -3.19
CA LEU A 124 -15.53 -0.84 -3.01
C LEU A 124 -15.78 -1.77 -4.20
N LEU A 125 -16.69 -1.41 -5.11
CA LEU A 125 -16.99 -2.16 -6.32
C LEU A 125 -16.17 -1.70 -7.54
N ASN A 126 -15.28 -0.75 -7.34
CA ASN A 126 -14.46 -0.20 -8.41
C ASN A 126 -13.03 0.01 -7.89
N SER A 127 -12.04 -0.53 -8.60
CA SER A 127 -10.68 -0.04 -8.43
C SER A 127 -10.66 1.43 -8.83
N SER A 128 -10.12 2.28 -7.96
CA SER A 128 -9.75 3.63 -8.39
C SER A 128 -8.34 3.56 -8.91
N GLN A 129 -8.23 3.49 -10.22
CA GLN A 129 -7.00 3.71 -10.96
C GLN A 129 -6.76 5.23 -11.07
N GLY A 130 -6.85 5.94 -9.94
CA GLY A 130 -7.01 7.38 -9.90
C GLY A 130 -5.83 8.12 -10.51
N ASP A 131 -6.11 9.24 -11.16
CA ASP A 131 -5.09 10.21 -11.54
C ASP A 131 -4.31 10.64 -10.28
N ARG A 132 -2.98 10.58 -10.30
CA ARG A 132 -2.08 11.02 -9.21
C ARG A 132 -2.40 12.43 -8.69
N GLU A 133 -3.09 13.25 -9.46
CA GLU A 133 -3.51 14.60 -9.08
C GLU A 133 -4.96 14.69 -8.58
N ARG A 134 -5.82 13.71 -8.84
CA ARG A 134 -7.26 13.77 -8.56
C ARG A 134 -7.70 12.71 -7.55
N LYS A 135 -8.59 13.10 -6.63
CA LYS A 135 -9.34 12.15 -5.80
C LYS A 135 -10.44 11.50 -6.63
N THR A 136 -10.25 10.25 -7.03
CA THR A 136 -11.28 9.42 -7.64
C THR A 136 -11.88 8.48 -6.58
N GLY A 137 -13.14 8.11 -6.79
CA GLY A 137 -13.83 7.15 -5.93
C GLY A 137 -13.40 5.73 -6.25
N GLY A 138 -12.96 4.97 -5.25
CA GLY A 138 -12.51 3.59 -5.42
C GLY A 138 -11.50 3.16 -4.35
N HIS A 139 -11.11 1.88 -4.35
CA HIS A 139 -10.04 1.35 -3.51
C HIS A 139 -8.67 1.38 -4.22
N SER A 140 -7.60 0.97 -3.53
CA SER A 140 -6.19 1.11 -3.97
C SER A 140 -5.45 -0.21 -4.19
N TYR A 141 -6.15 -1.33 -4.35
CA TYR A 141 -5.54 -2.66 -4.45
C TYR A 141 -6.14 -3.42 -5.61
N GLU A 142 -5.32 -4.17 -6.31
CA GLU A 142 -5.69 -4.88 -7.53
C GLU A 142 -5.81 -6.38 -7.24
N PHE A 143 -6.91 -6.96 -7.68
CA PHE A 143 -7.30 -8.32 -7.32
C PHE A 143 -7.16 -9.25 -8.55
N HIS A 144 -5.94 -9.68 -8.84
CA HIS A 144 -5.58 -10.45 -10.04
C HIS A 144 -6.37 -11.76 -10.24
N GLY A 145 -7.09 -11.87 -11.37
CA GLY A 145 -7.95 -13.01 -11.70
C GLY A 145 -7.56 -13.95 -12.87
N TYR A 146 -6.66 -13.59 -13.80
CA TYR A 146 -6.39 -14.40 -15.03
C TYR A 146 -5.10 -14.10 -15.78
N TYR A 147 -4.65 -15.08 -16.58
CA TYR A 147 -3.47 -15.00 -17.46
C TYR A 147 -3.89 -15.22 -18.92
N ASP A 148 -3.47 -14.34 -19.84
CA ASP A 148 -3.99 -14.28 -21.22
C ASP A 148 -2.92 -14.45 -22.33
N SER A 149 -1.76 -15.03 -21.99
CA SER A 149 -0.72 -15.35 -22.96
C SER A 149 -0.13 -16.74 -22.71
N PRO A 150 0.33 -17.45 -23.76
CA PRO A 150 0.94 -18.77 -23.59
C PRO A 150 2.10 -18.71 -22.58
N PRO A 151 2.22 -19.70 -21.68
CA PRO A 151 1.47 -20.96 -21.63
C PRO A 151 0.21 -20.95 -20.73
N LEU A 152 -0.18 -19.81 -20.16
CA LEU A 152 -1.25 -19.71 -19.14
C LEU A 152 -2.57 -19.09 -19.64
N ALA A 153 -2.64 -18.73 -20.92
CA ALA A 153 -3.87 -18.30 -21.59
C ALA A 153 -5.04 -19.25 -21.29
N GLY A 154 -6.15 -18.72 -20.77
CA GLY A 154 -7.35 -19.51 -20.45
C GLY A 154 -7.39 -20.12 -19.05
N LYS A 155 -6.34 -19.98 -18.23
CA LYS A 155 -6.31 -20.51 -16.85
C LYS A 155 -6.93 -19.53 -15.86
N ARG A 156 -7.99 -19.96 -15.17
CA ARG A 156 -8.60 -19.27 -14.02
C ARG A 156 -7.92 -19.71 -12.73
N LYS A 157 -7.85 -18.85 -11.70
CA LYS A 157 -7.61 -19.29 -10.31
C LYS A 157 -8.81 -20.09 -9.81
N THR A 158 -8.91 -21.33 -10.28
CA THR A 158 -9.82 -22.34 -9.73
C THR A 158 -8.96 -23.25 -8.85
N PRO A 159 -9.34 -23.56 -7.60
CA PRO A 159 -8.67 -24.57 -6.81
C PRO A 159 -8.87 -25.92 -7.51
N GLY A 160 -7.92 -26.33 -8.34
CA GLY A 160 -7.69 -27.71 -8.73
C GLY A 160 -6.50 -28.24 -7.93
N ASN A 161 -6.49 -29.56 -7.68
CA ASN A 161 -5.80 -30.27 -6.58
C ASN A 161 -4.29 -30.03 -6.34
N SER A 162 -3.58 -29.13 -7.05
CA SER A 162 -2.17 -28.86 -6.78
C SER A 162 -1.73 -27.45 -7.21
N VAL A 163 -1.56 -26.55 -6.23
CA VAL A 163 -0.73 -25.35 -6.37
C VAL A 163 0.71 -25.74 -6.03
N PHE A 164 1.61 -25.75 -6.99
CA PHE A 164 3.05 -25.94 -6.73
C PHE A 164 3.66 -24.59 -6.32
N GLY A 165 4.20 -24.53 -5.10
CA GLY A 165 4.79 -23.30 -4.57
C GLY A 165 3.77 -22.19 -4.31
N PRO A 166 2.74 -22.40 -3.46
CA PRO A 166 1.74 -21.37 -3.13
C PRO A 166 2.37 -20.07 -2.60
N ALA A 167 3.52 -20.17 -1.96
CA ALA A 167 4.36 -19.05 -1.54
C ALA A 167 4.91 -18.19 -2.68
N ARG A 168 4.59 -18.47 -3.95
CA ARG A 168 5.05 -17.68 -5.10
C ARG A 168 3.89 -17.12 -5.92
N VAL A 169 2.66 -17.60 -5.69
CA VAL A 169 1.50 -17.18 -6.49
C VAL A 169 0.94 -15.89 -5.93
N VAL A 170 0.94 -14.83 -6.74
CA VAL A 170 0.43 -13.51 -6.36
C VAL A 170 -1.10 -13.49 -6.42
N LEU A 171 -1.73 -13.01 -5.36
CA LEU A 171 -3.18 -12.78 -5.24
C LEU A 171 -3.55 -11.32 -5.45
N PHE A 172 -2.90 -10.42 -4.71
CA PHE A 172 -3.19 -8.99 -4.74
C PHE A 172 -1.92 -8.20 -4.94
N THR A 173 -2.05 -7.04 -5.56
CA THR A 173 -0.99 -6.05 -5.60
C THR A 173 -1.54 -4.73 -5.11
N ASP A 174 -0.68 -3.84 -4.64
CA ASP A 174 -1.08 -2.44 -4.48
C ASP A 174 -1.25 -1.86 -5.88
N ALA A 175 -2.39 -1.19 -6.08
CA ALA A 175 -2.72 -0.54 -7.33
C ALA A 175 -1.76 0.63 -7.56
N ASP A 176 -1.49 0.93 -8.82
CA ASP A 176 -0.82 2.15 -9.24
C ASP A 176 -1.83 3.30 -9.46
N ASP A 177 -1.28 4.51 -9.57
CA ASP A 177 -2.04 5.71 -9.89
C ASP A 177 -1.80 5.98 -11.38
N GLN A 178 -2.84 6.40 -12.08
CA GLN A 178 -2.77 6.77 -13.49
C GLN A 178 -2.09 8.15 -13.65
N LEU A 179 -1.30 8.33 -14.70
CA LEU A 179 -0.82 9.68 -15.09
C LEU A 179 -2.00 10.57 -15.53
N PRO A 180 -1.98 11.88 -15.19
CA PRO A 180 -2.96 12.82 -15.72
C PRO A 180 -3.02 12.76 -17.26
N GLY A 181 -4.18 12.41 -17.79
CA GLY A 181 -4.43 12.37 -19.24
C GLY A 181 -3.92 11.13 -19.97
N VAL A 182 -3.40 10.10 -19.29
CA VAL A 182 -2.90 8.87 -19.93
C VAL A 182 -3.82 7.70 -19.60
N SER A 183 -4.68 7.26 -20.53
CA SER A 183 -5.58 6.10 -20.34
C SER A 183 -4.84 4.77 -20.38
N GLY A 184 -5.07 3.90 -19.39
CA GLY A 184 -4.60 2.51 -19.41
C GLY A 184 -3.15 2.29 -18.99
N ASP A 185 -2.49 3.31 -18.41
CA ASP A 185 -1.18 3.19 -17.77
C ASP A 185 -1.29 2.68 -16.34
N VAL A 186 -2.16 1.69 -16.17
CA VAL A 186 -2.56 1.15 -14.88
C VAL A 186 -2.15 -0.32 -14.84
N ASN A 187 -1.71 -0.75 -13.68
CA ASN A 187 -1.09 -2.04 -13.38
C ASN A 187 0.18 -2.28 -14.20
N ASN A 188 0.96 -1.21 -14.40
CA ASN A 188 2.19 -1.26 -15.17
C ASN A 188 3.40 -1.63 -14.29
N PHE A 189 4.49 -2.01 -14.95
CA PHE A 189 5.77 -2.27 -14.29
C PHE A 189 6.21 -1.05 -13.48
N PRO A 190 6.81 -1.19 -12.27
CA PRO A 190 7.11 -0.04 -11.41
C PRO A 190 7.78 1.12 -12.15
N ASP A 191 7.14 2.28 -12.16
CA ASP A 191 7.58 3.48 -12.86
C ASP A 191 7.68 4.70 -11.92
N ALA A 192 8.16 5.84 -12.42
CA ALA A 192 8.39 7.02 -11.60
C ALA A 192 7.11 7.65 -10.99
N VAL A 193 5.97 7.38 -11.61
CA VAL A 193 4.66 7.95 -11.29
C VAL A 193 3.88 7.09 -10.30
N ASN A 194 4.27 5.82 -10.14
CA ASN A 194 3.57 4.83 -9.32
C ASN A 194 3.44 5.17 -7.84
N ASN A 195 2.52 4.44 -7.19
CA ASN A 195 2.20 4.52 -5.77
C ASN A 195 3.33 4.08 -4.84
N HIS A 196 4.48 3.66 -5.35
CA HIS A 196 5.73 3.70 -4.61
C HIS A 196 6.94 4.13 -5.46
N GLY A 197 6.67 4.81 -6.58
CA GLY A 197 7.63 5.23 -7.58
C GLY A 197 8.40 4.06 -8.21
N ALA A 198 9.52 4.37 -8.86
CA ALA A 198 10.30 3.39 -9.60
C ALA A 198 11.04 2.38 -8.70
N ALA A 199 10.76 2.36 -7.40
CA ALA A 199 11.43 1.51 -6.43
C ALA A 199 10.86 0.08 -6.42
N GLY A 200 9.55 -0.08 -6.67
CA GLY A 200 8.85 -1.35 -6.51
C GLY A 200 7.42 -1.17 -6.01
N TRP A 201 6.85 -2.23 -5.45
CA TRP A 201 5.45 -2.34 -5.04
C TRP A 201 5.24 -3.53 -4.08
N ASN A 202 4.09 -3.61 -3.41
CA ASN A 202 3.78 -4.66 -2.44
C ASN A 202 2.90 -5.73 -3.07
N TRP A 203 3.29 -6.99 -2.88
CA TRP A 203 2.55 -8.15 -3.38
C TRP A 203 2.04 -8.99 -2.22
N ALA A 204 0.83 -9.51 -2.36
CA ALA A 204 0.23 -10.49 -1.48
C ALA A 204 0.12 -11.83 -2.20
N PHE A 205 0.37 -12.93 -1.49
CA PHE A 205 0.50 -14.27 -2.07
C PHE A 205 -0.51 -15.26 -1.49
N VAL A 206 -0.74 -16.35 -2.22
CA VAL A 206 -1.76 -17.37 -1.88
C VAL A 206 -1.57 -18.00 -0.50
N ASP A 207 -0.34 -18.14 -0.05
CA ASP A 207 0.00 -18.74 1.25
C ASP A 207 -0.24 -17.83 2.46
N GLY A 208 -0.71 -16.59 2.26
CA GLY A 208 -0.98 -15.67 3.37
C GLY A 208 0.13 -14.66 3.64
N HIS A 209 1.26 -14.70 2.93
CA HIS A 209 2.30 -13.68 3.09
C HIS A 209 2.10 -12.50 2.14
N ALA A 210 2.75 -11.38 2.48
CA ALA A 210 2.89 -10.24 1.59
C ALA A 210 4.32 -9.71 1.74
N GLU A 211 4.91 -9.28 0.62
CA GLU A 211 6.27 -8.76 0.59
C GLU A 211 6.41 -7.55 -0.34
N TRP A 212 7.50 -6.81 -0.15
CA TRP A 212 7.90 -5.76 -1.07
C TRP A 212 8.75 -6.34 -2.20
N VAL A 213 8.32 -6.12 -3.43
CA VAL A 213 9.04 -6.53 -4.64
C VAL A 213 9.67 -5.30 -5.28
N SER A 214 10.99 -5.31 -5.42
CA SER A 214 11.70 -4.21 -6.10
C SER A 214 11.39 -4.20 -7.59
N ARG A 215 11.53 -3.03 -8.23
CA ARG A 215 11.39 -2.91 -9.69
C ARG A 215 12.24 -3.94 -10.44
N VAL A 216 13.51 -4.08 -10.08
CA VAL A 216 14.44 -5.01 -10.74
C VAL A 216 14.03 -6.47 -10.58
N ASN A 217 13.42 -6.83 -9.45
CA ASN A 217 12.99 -8.20 -9.18
C ASN A 217 11.56 -8.46 -9.67
N THR A 218 10.83 -7.45 -10.13
CA THR A 218 9.41 -7.59 -10.52
C THR A 218 9.25 -8.59 -11.66
N VAL A 219 10.13 -8.56 -12.67
CA VAL A 219 10.07 -9.54 -13.78
C VAL A 219 10.30 -10.96 -13.27
N GLU A 220 11.34 -11.14 -12.46
CA GLU A 220 11.67 -12.45 -11.88
C GLU A 220 10.53 -12.96 -10.99
N ALA A 221 9.96 -12.11 -10.15
CA ALA A 221 8.85 -12.44 -9.27
C ALA A 221 7.58 -12.79 -10.07
N LEU A 222 7.30 -12.08 -11.17
CA LEU A 222 6.19 -12.39 -12.08
C LEU A 222 6.38 -13.77 -12.68
N VAL A 223 7.53 -14.03 -13.32
CA VAL A 223 7.84 -15.35 -13.93
C VAL A 223 7.73 -16.47 -12.89
N ASN A 224 8.21 -16.22 -11.69
CA ASN A 224 8.17 -17.18 -10.60
C ASN A 224 6.78 -17.43 -10.03
N SER A 225 5.89 -16.44 -10.10
CA SER A 225 4.47 -16.59 -9.75
C SER A 225 3.68 -17.38 -10.81
N LEU A 226 4.15 -17.35 -12.05
CA LEU A 226 3.56 -18.04 -13.21
C LEU A 226 4.00 -19.50 -13.35
N HIS A 227 4.94 -20.01 -12.55
CA HIS A 227 5.39 -21.42 -12.58
C HIS A 227 4.33 -22.44 -12.06
N ALA A 228 3.05 -22.15 -12.23
CA ALA A 228 1.90 -23.00 -11.90
C ALA A 228 1.51 -23.97 -13.03
N THR A 229 2.45 -24.43 -13.87
CA THR A 229 2.20 -25.56 -14.79
C THR A 229 3.42 -26.46 -14.95
N ASN A 230 3.72 -27.25 -13.92
CA ASN A 230 4.38 -28.55 -14.11
C ASN A 230 3.34 -29.65 -14.40
N ALA A 231 2.32 -29.36 -15.20
CA ALA A 231 1.58 -30.42 -15.88
C ALA A 231 2.51 -30.92 -16.99
N GLN A 232 3.08 -32.11 -16.79
CA GLN A 232 3.87 -32.81 -17.79
C GLN A 232 3.21 -32.71 -19.17
N MET A 233 3.96 -32.21 -20.15
CA MET A 233 3.66 -32.40 -21.55
C MET A 233 3.67 -33.90 -21.84
N ARG A 234 2.50 -34.54 -21.85
CA ARG A 234 2.32 -35.82 -22.56
C ARG A 234 1.69 -35.53 -23.92
N PRO A 235 2.21 -36.11 -25.01
CA PRO A 235 1.61 -35.96 -26.32
C PRO A 235 0.25 -36.67 -26.33
N LEU A 236 -0.74 -36.02 -26.93
CA LEU A 236 -2.07 -36.58 -27.14
C LEU A 236 -1.97 -37.80 -28.08
N SER A 237 -2.42 -38.95 -27.59
CA SER A 237 -2.71 -40.12 -28.42
C SER A 237 -4.17 -40.54 -28.20
N HIS A 238 -4.89 -40.51 -29.32
CA HIS A 238 -6.26 -40.96 -29.62
C HIS A 238 -7.40 -40.01 -29.26
#